data_AF-A0A3D4D4F0-F1
#
_entry.id   AF-A0A3D4D4F0-F1
#
_cell.length_a   1.000
_cell.length_b   1.000
_cell.length_c   1.000
_cell.angle_alpha   90.00
_cell.angle_beta   90.00
_cell.angle_gamma   90.00
#
_symmetry.space_group_name_H-M   'P 1'
#
loop_
_entity.id
_entity.type
_entity.pdbx_description
1 polymer ?
#
loop_
_entity_poly.entity_id
_entity_poly.type
_entity_poly.pdbx_seq_one_letter_code
_entity_poly.pdbx_strand_id
1 'polypeptide(L)'
;MILGNIASVATLILFVFYFIGRIITIVRNRYVFTDELRMMGAGFDNKEFDIVEVFDLEKEAYNTFILTSRQGIYDLAVYRILYDSDFNQIGRKRLEKSTYSFLNIGQSLAFRVTSPEIFTTYEVEYYTPDYKRVTIALWDNPKNGVLSESAKPKNTFKSVMFHLFN
;
A
#
# COMPACT_ATOMS: atom_id res chain seq x y z
N MET A 1 28.90 34.31 -29.01
CA MET A 1 28.06 34.70 -27.85
C MET A 1 26.57 34.47 -28.09
N ILE A 2 25.97 34.98 -29.17
CA ILE A 2 24.51 34.84 -29.44
C ILE A 2 24.06 33.37 -29.52
N LEU A 3 24.77 32.53 -30.28
CA LEU A 3 24.42 31.11 -30.43
C LEU A 3 24.50 30.33 -29.10
N GLY A 4 25.50 30.65 -28.27
CA GLY A 4 25.65 30.05 -26.94
C GLY A 4 24.53 30.45 -25.98
N ASN A 5 24.07 31.70 -26.03
CA ASN A 5 22.93 32.16 -25.25
C ASN A 5 21.64 31.46 -25.69
N ILE A 6 21.42 31.31 -27.00
CA ILE A 6 20.25 30.59 -27.53
C ILE A 6 20.28 29.12 -27.10
N ALA A 7 21.43 28.45 -27.21
CA ALA A 7 21.58 27.06 -26.79
C ALA A 7 21.34 26.88 -25.28
N SER A 8 21.83 27.80 -24.45
CA SER A 8 21.62 27.80 -23.00
C SER A 8 20.13 27.97 -22.65
N VAL A 9 19.44 28.94 -23.26
CA VAL A 9 18.00 29.15 -23.07
C VAL A 9 17.18 27.95 -23.53
N ALA A 10 17.49 27.38 -24.71
CA ALA A 10 16.81 26.19 -25.21
C ALA A 10 16.99 24.99 -24.26
N THR A 11 18.21 24.81 -23.74
CA THR A 11 18.51 23.75 -22.76
C THR A 11 17.70 23.95 -21.47
N LEU A 12 17.63 25.17 -20.95
CA LEU A 12 16.83 25.49 -19.75
C LEU A 12 15.33 25.20 -19.96
N ILE A 13 14.79 25.56 -21.12
CA ILE A 13 13.38 25.30 -21.47
C ILE A 13 13.11 23.79 -21.50
N LEU A 14 14.01 23.00 -22.12
CA LEU A 14 13.88 21.53 -22.15
C LEU A 14 13.92 20.93 -20.73
N PHE A 15 14.78 21.44 -19.85
CA PHE A 15 14.80 21.02 -18.44
C PHE A 15 13.47 21.33 -17.74
N VAL A 16 12.89 22.51 -17.94
CA VAL A 16 11.60 22.87 -17.36
C VAL A 16 10.49 21.92 -17.83
N PHE A 17 10.42 21.64 -19.14
CA PHE A 17 9.43 20.69 -19.66
C PHE A 17 9.63 19.26 -19.14
N TYR A 18 10.88 18.82 -18.98
CA TYR A 18 11.20 17.54 -18.38
C TYR A 18 10.63 17.41 -16.96
N PHE A 19 10.90 18.40 -16.10
CA PHE A 19 10.39 18.38 -14.72
C PHE A 19 8.86 18.47 -14.65
N ILE A 20 8.22 19.29 -15.50
CA ILE A 20 6.76 19.36 -15.57
C ILE A 20 6.18 17.98 -15.92
N GLY A 21 6.71 17.31 -16.94
CA GLY A 21 6.26 15.98 -17.35
C GLY A 21 6.42 14.94 -16.23
N ARG A 22 7.54 14.98 -15.51
CA ARG A 22 7.78 14.11 -14.34
C ARG A 22 6.78 14.39 -13.22
N ILE A 23 6.53 15.65 -12.87
CA ILE A 23 5.56 16.03 -11.83
C ILE A 23 4.15 15.54 -12.20
N ILE A 24 3.72 15.72 -13.44
CA ILE A 24 2.41 15.23 -13.92
C ILE A 24 2.30 13.72 -13.73
N THR A 25 3.35 12.97 -14.08
CA THR A 25 3.37 11.50 -13.95
C THR A 25 3.27 11.06 -12.48
N ILE A 26 4.01 11.72 -11.59
CA ILE A 26 3.97 11.47 -10.14
C ILE A 26 2.56 11.70 -9.59
N VAL A 27 1.92 12.79 -9.99
CA VAL A 27 0.55 13.13 -9.54
C VAL A 27 -0.45 12.13 -10.07
N ARG A 28 -0.35 11.71 -11.33
CA ARG A 28 -1.28 10.75 -11.95
C ARG A 28 -1.18 9.36 -11.31
N ASN A 29 0.03 8.91 -10.98
CA ASN A 29 0.26 7.57 -10.44
C ASN A 29 0.18 7.48 -8.90
N ARG A 30 -0.20 8.56 -8.21
CA ARG A 30 -0.13 8.64 -6.74
C ARG A 30 -1.12 7.74 -6.01
N TYR A 31 -2.22 7.35 -6.66
CA TYR A 31 -3.29 6.53 -6.07
C TYR A 31 -3.37 5.12 -6.64
N VAL A 32 -2.48 4.76 -7.57
CA VAL A 32 -2.48 3.44 -8.19
C VAL A 32 -2.03 2.42 -7.15
N PHE A 33 -2.90 1.44 -6.87
CA PHE A 33 -2.59 0.27 -6.07
C PHE A 33 -2.34 -0.90 -7.02
N THR A 34 -1.11 -1.40 -7.04
CA THR A 34 -0.65 -2.41 -8.00
C THR A 34 -0.77 -3.83 -7.46
N ASP A 35 -0.65 -3.98 -6.15
CA ASP A 35 -0.71 -5.27 -5.46
C ASP A 35 -2.14 -5.82 -5.44
N GLU A 36 -2.29 -7.10 -5.12
CA GLU A 36 -3.60 -7.74 -5.12
C GLU A 36 -4.07 -8.03 -3.70
N LEU A 37 -5.33 -7.69 -3.42
CA LEU A 37 -5.97 -7.94 -2.13
C LEU A 37 -7.23 -8.78 -2.37
N ARG A 38 -7.28 -9.95 -1.75
CA ARG A 38 -8.44 -10.84 -1.76
C ARG A 38 -8.92 -11.12 -0.34
N MET A 39 -10.18 -11.48 -0.18
CA MET A 39 -10.73 -11.99 1.06
C MET A 39 -11.31 -13.38 0.79
N MET A 40 -10.96 -14.31 1.67
CA MET A 40 -11.43 -15.69 1.66
C MET A 40 -12.12 -16.01 2.99
N GLY A 41 -12.99 -17.02 3.00
CA GLY A 41 -13.52 -17.58 4.24
C GLY A 41 -12.45 -18.42 4.96
N ALA A 42 -12.54 -18.58 6.27
CA ALA A 42 -11.52 -19.25 7.09
C ALA A 42 -11.13 -20.69 6.67
N GLY A 43 -11.94 -21.36 5.83
CA GLY A 43 -11.71 -22.73 5.33
C GLY A 43 -11.20 -22.83 3.89
N PHE A 44 -10.65 -21.76 3.31
CA PHE A 44 -10.17 -21.77 1.92
C PHE A 44 -8.93 -22.65 1.71
N ASP A 45 -8.76 -23.16 0.49
CA ASP A 45 -7.56 -23.94 0.12
C ASP A 45 -6.37 -22.98 -0.09
N ASN A 46 -5.40 -23.05 0.80
CA ASN A 46 -4.18 -22.24 0.74
C ASN A 46 -3.34 -22.52 -0.52
N LYS A 47 -3.57 -23.64 -1.25
CA LYS A 47 -2.75 -24.02 -2.41
C LYS A 47 -2.85 -23.09 -3.61
N GLU A 48 -3.90 -22.25 -3.69
CA GLU A 48 -4.03 -21.25 -4.76
C GLU A 48 -2.99 -20.12 -4.61
N PHE A 49 -2.48 -19.90 -3.39
CA PHE A 49 -1.61 -18.76 -3.07
C PHE A 49 -0.27 -19.24 -2.54
N ASP A 50 0.82 -18.62 -2.98
CA ASP A 50 2.15 -18.84 -2.40
C ASP A 50 2.27 -18.06 -1.07
N ILE A 51 1.55 -18.54 -0.05
CA ILE A 51 1.49 -17.91 1.27
C ILE A 51 2.76 -18.24 2.06
N VAL A 52 3.56 -17.22 2.32
CA VAL A 52 4.83 -17.38 3.04
C VAL A 52 4.73 -17.14 4.54
N GLU A 53 3.68 -16.44 4.99
CA GLU A 53 3.44 -16.14 6.41
C GLU A 53 1.94 -15.89 6.66
N VAL A 54 1.47 -16.29 7.83
CA VAL A 54 0.07 -16.14 8.27
C VAL A 54 0.03 -15.39 9.59
N PHE A 55 -0.61 -14.23 9.60
CA PHE A 55 -0.83 -13.43 10.80
C PHE A 55 -2.22 -13.72 11.38
N ASP A 56 -2.28 -14.47 12.48
CA ASP A 56 -3.48 -14.65 13.29
C ASP A 56 -3.71 -13.39 14.15
N LEU A 57 -4.54 -12.45 13.68
CA LEU A 57 -4.82 -11.19 14.38
C LEU A 57 -5.88 -11.35 15.48
N GLU A 58 -6.69 -12.41 15.38
CA GLU A 58 -7.75 -12.76 16.32
C GLU A 58 -7.71 -14.28 16.61
N LYS A 59 -8.21 -14.71 17.77
CA LYS A 59 -8.24 -16.13 18.14
C LYS A 59 -9.18 -16.96 17.26
N GLU A 60 -10.33 -16.39 16.93
CA GLU A 60 -11.36 -17.04 16.12
C GLU A 60 -11.70 -16.09 14.97
N ALA A 61 -10.99 -16.25 13.85
CA ALA A 61 -11.20 -15.46 12.65
C ALA A 61 -12.12 -16.19 11.67
N TYR A 62 -13.13 -15.49 11.17
CA TYR A 62 -14.04 -16.04 10.13
C TYR A 62 -13.56 -15.76 8.71
N ASN A 63 -12.68 -14.77 8.52
CA ASN A 63 -12.15 -14.39 7.22
C ASN A 63 -10.62 -14.42 7.21
N THR A 64 -10.07 -14.48 6.00
CA THR A 64 -8.65 -14.30 5.75
C THR A 64 -8.47 -13.32 4.61
N PHE A 65 -7.76 -12.23 4.86
CA PHE A 65 -7.32 -11.31 3.82
C PHE A 65 -5.98 -11.81 3.27
N ILE A 66 -5.84 -11.86 1.95
CA ILE A 66 -4.64 -12.32 1.26
C ILE A 66 -4.09 -11.13 0.48
N LEU A 67 -2.89 -10.71 0.83
CA LEU A 67 -2.14 -9.67 0.12
C LEU A 67 -1.05 -10.33 -0.72
N THR A 68 -1.17 -10.25 -2.04
CA THR A 68 -0.20 -10.80 -2.99
C THR A 68 0.62 -9.68 -3.60
N SER A 69 1.95 -9.79 -3.47
CA SER A 69 2.89 -8.82 -4.01
C SER A 69 2.99 -8.94 -5.54
N ARG A 70 2.77 -7.83 -6.25
CA ARG A 70 2.94 -7.73 -7.72
C ARG A 70 4.23 -7.02 -8.11
N GLN A 71 4.80 -6.23 -7.20
CA GLN A 71 5.97 -5.39 -7.45
C GLN A 71 7.07 -5.51 -6.39
N GLY A 72 6.85 -6.27 -5.31
CA GLY A 72 7.69 -6.29 -4.12
C GLY A 72 7.09 -5.41 -3.02
N ILE A 73 7.03 -5.95 -1.79
CA ILE A 73 6.52 -5.26 -0.61
C ILE A 73 7.62 -5.22 0.45
N TYR A 74 7.89 -4.05 1.01
CA TYR A 74 8.93 -3.80 2.00
C TYR A 74 8.35 -3.31 3.32
N ASP A 75 9.01 -3.71 4.42
CA ASP A 75 8.76 -3.23 5.78
C ASP A 75 7.28 -3.24 6.18
N LEU A 76 6.60 -4.33 5.86
CA LEU A 76 5.19 -4.50 6.20
C LEU A 76 5.01 -4.58 7.71
N ALA A 77 3.99 -3.88 8.20
CA ALA A 77 3.60 -3.92 9.60
C ALA A 77 2.08 -3.83 9.73
N VAL A 78 1.54 -4.61 10.66
CA VAL A 78 0.13 -4.55 11.04
C VAL A 78 -0.03 -3.62 12.24
N TYR A 79 -1.09 -2.82 12.22
CA TYR A 79 -1.48 -1.95 13.31
C TYR A 79 -2.92 -2.25 13.71
N ARG A 80 -3.17 -2.17 15.02
CA ARG A 80 -4.52 -2.14 15.57
C ARG A 80 -4.99 -0.70 15.69
N ILE A 81 -6.16 -0.39 15.15
CA ILE A 81 -6.78 0.92 15.26
C ILE A 81 -7.37 1.05 16.67
N LEU A 82 -7.18 2.22 17.28
CA LEU A 82 -7.68 2.53 18.62
C LEU A 82 -8.84 3.52 18.49
N TYR A 83 -9.94 3.20 19.17
CA TYR A 83 -11.15 4.02 19.24
C TYR A 83 -11.41 4.47 20.69
N ASP A 84 -11.99 5.65 20.86
CA ASP A 84 -12.55 6.08 22.15
C ASP A 84 -13.95 5.49 22.40
N SER A 85 -14.57 5.88 23.52
CA SER A 85 -15.93 5.46 23.88
C SER A 85 -17.01 5.96 22.91
N ASP A 86 -16.72 7.01 22.15
CA ASP A 86 -17.62 7.61 21.17
C ASP A 86 -17.35 7.07 19.75
N PHE A 87 -16.55 6.01 19.63
CA PHE A 87 -16.13 5.39 18.37
C PHE A 87 -15.32 6.30 17.43
N ASN A 88 -14.70 7.37 17.95
CA ASN A 88 -13.77 8.16 17.18
C ASN A 88 -12.39 7.49 17.18
N GLN A 89 -11.72 7.49 16.03
CA GLN A 89 -10.36 6.98 15.92
C GLN A 89 -9.38 7.92 16.64
N ILE A 90 -8.79 7.45 17.73
CA ILE A 90 -7.82 8.22 18.54
C ILE A 90 -6.37 7.89 18.22
N GLY A 91 -6.11 6.81 17.49
CA GLY A 91 -4.77 6.45 17.06
C GLY A 91 -4.64 5.04 16.53
N ARG A 92 -3.41 4.55 16.49
CA ARG A 92 -3.06 3.19 16.08
C ARG A 92 -1.89 2.65 16.90
N LYS A 93 -1.91 1.35 17.18
CA LYS A 93 -0.83 0.64 17.89
C LYS A 93 -0.21 -0.41 16.97
N ARG A 94 1.10 -0.34 16.77
CA ARG A 94 1.83 -1.35 15.97
C ARG A 94 1.83 -2.69 16.69
N LEU A 95 1.61 -3.76 15.93
CA LEU A 95 1.73 -5.14 16.41
C LEU A 95 3.14 -5.65 16.08
N GLU A 96 4.03 -5.70 17.08
CA GLU A 96 5.44 -6.01 16.85
C GLU A 96 5.68 -7.41 16.26
N LYS A 97 4.80 -8.37 16.56
CA LYS A 97 4.87 -9.74 16.04
C LYS A 97 4.29 -9.89 14.62
N SER A 98 3.66 -8.86 14.09
CA SER A 98 2.98 -8.89 12.79
C SER A 98 3.70 -7.96 11.83
N THR A 99 4.96 -8.27 11.55
CA THR A 99 5.82 -7.52 10.63
C THR A 99 6.49 -8.47 9.64
N TYR A 100 6.78 -7.97 8.43
CA TYR A 100 7.45 -8.74 7.39
C TYR A 100 8.38 -7.83 6.61
N SER A 101 9.67 -8.16 6.55
CA SER A 101 10.71 -7.25 6.01
C SER A 101 10.63 -7.09 4.50
N PHE A 102 10.47 -8.19 3.77
CA PHE A 102 10.41 -8.18 2.32
C PHE A 102 9.61 -9.37 1.78
N LEU A 103 8.57 -9.08 1.01
CA LEU A 103 7.75 -10.06 0.29
C LEU A 103 8.00 -9.93 -1.21
N ASN A 104 8.48 -11.01 -1.82
CA ASN A 104 8.86 -11.03 -3.21
C ASN A 104 7.64 -11.07 -4.15
N ILE A 105 7.85 -10.80 -5.43
CA ILE A 105 6.81 -10.83 -6.46
C ILE A 105 6.19 -12.24 -6.53
N GLY A 106 4.86 -12.29 -6.54
CA GLY A 106 4.06 -13.52 -6.57
C GLY A 106 3.78 -14.14 -5.20
N GLN A 107 4.54 -13.75 -4.17
CA GLN A 107 4.34 -14.23 -2.81
C GLN A 107 3.18 -13.51 -2.13
N SER A 108 2.56 -14.21 -1.18
CA SER A 108 1.37 -13.76 -0.48
C SER A 108 1.55 -13.79 1.04
N LEU A 109 0.90 -12.85 1.72
CA LEU A 109 0.72 -12.85 3.16
C LEU A 109 -0.76 -13.01 3.48
N ALA A 110 -1.07 -13.81 4.49
CA ALA A 110 -2.44 -14.01 4.95
C ALA A 110 -2.66 -13.33 6.31
N PHE A 111 -3.77 -12.63 6.45
CA PHE A 111 -4.21 -11.99 7.68
C PHE A 111 -5.55 -12.58 8.10
N ARG A 112 -5.53 -13.40 9.15
CA ARG A 112 -6.75 -14.00 9.71
C ARG A 112 -7.38 -13.04 10.70
N VAL A 113 -8.55 -12.56 10.32
CA VAL A 113 -9.33 -11.58 11.07
C VAL A 113 -10.80 -11.74 10.68
N THR A 114 -11.70 -11.50 11.61
CA THR A 114 -13.12 -11.36 11.29
C THR A 114 -13.33 -10.00 10.64
N SER A 115 -13.84 -9.99 9.40
CA SER A 115 -14.10 -8.72 8.72
C SER A 115 -15.11 -7.92 9.54
N PRO A 116 -14.78 -6.68 9.95
CA PRO A 116 -15.69 -5.92 10.79
C PRO A 116 -16.87 -5.39 9.98
N GLU A 117 -18.06 -5.45 10.54
CA GLU A 117 -19.27 -4.97 9.87
C GLU A 117 -19.35 -3.44 9.80
N ILE A 118 -18.80 -2.75 10.81
CA ILE A 118 -19.00 -1.30 11.00
C ILE A 118 -17.67 -0.53 11.12
N PHE A 119 -16.73 -0.99 11.93
CA PHE A 119 -15.48 -0.27 12.22
C PHE A 119 -14.24 -1.12 11.96
N THR A 120 -13.32 -0.62 11.14
CA THR A 120 -12.06 -1.31 10.84
C THR A 120 -11.21 -1.48 12.10
N THR A 121 -10.87 -2.72 12.45
CA THR A 121 -10.05 -3.01 13.64
C THR A 121 -8.54 -2.98 13.36
N TYR A 122 -8.16 -3.40 12.16
CA TYR A 122 -6.76 -3.57 11.77
C TYR A 122 -6.44 -2.91 10.44
N GLU A 123 -5.24 -2.36 10.35
CA GLU A 123 -4.67 -1.83 9.13
C GLU A 123 -3.29 -2.44 8.88
N VAL A 124 -2.95 -2.59 7.61
CA VAL A 124 -1.64 -3.04 7.15
C VAL A 124 -0.95 -1.88 6.47
N GLU A 125 0.28 -1.57 6.86
CA GLU A 125 1.11 -0.55 6.23
C GLU A 125 2.36 -1.20 5.65
N TYR A 126 2.76 -0.81 4.44
CA TYR A 126 4.03 -1.24 3.84
C TYR A 126 4.55 -0.20 2.83
N TYR A 127 5.75 -0.45 2.31
CA TYR A 127 6.39 0.35 1.28
C TYR A 127 6.59 -0.42 -0.02
N THR A 128 6.40 0.26 -1.14
CA THR A 128 6.70 -0.23 -2.48
C THR A 128 8.16 0.04 -2.85
N PRO A 129 8.70 -0.55 -3.94
CA PRO A 129 10.09 -0.32 -4.36
C PRO A 129 10.41 1.15 -4.65
N ASP A 130 9.41 1.92 -5.11
CA ASP A 130 9.51 3.36 -5.34
C ASP A 130 9.19 4.20 -4.09
N TYR A 131 9.29 3.59 -2.90
CA TYR A 131 9.10 4.21 -1.58
C TYR A 131 7.71 4.82 -1.34
N LYS A 132 6.67 4.46 -2.11
CA LYS A 132 5.30 4.85 -1.75
C LYS A 132 4.90 4.08 -0.51
N ARG A 133 4.15 4.74 0.36
CA ARG A 133 3.54 4.10 1.51
C ARG A 133 2.14 3.67 1.13
N VAL A 134 1.82 2.41 1.34
CA VAL A 134 0.48 1.88 1.13
C VAL A 134 -0.10 1.51 2.48
N THR A 135 -1.31 1.99 2.76
CA THR A 135 -2.08 1.62 3.95
C THR A 135 -3.35 0.92 3.49
N ILE A 136 -3.62 -0.27 4.01
CA ILE A 136 -4.79 -1.09 3.68
C ILE A 136 -5.60 -1.26 4.96
N ALA A 137 -6.88 -0.87 4.92
CA ALA A 137 -7.83 -1.25 5.95
C ALA A 137 -8.28 -2.70 5.71
N LEU A 138 -8.13 -3.58 6.70
CA LEU A 138 -8.65 -4.95 6.64
C LEU A 138 -10.16 -4.92 6.92
N TRP A 139 -10.91 -4.56 5.89
CA TRP A 139 -12.34 -4.35 5.93
C TRP A 139 -12.96 -4.81 4.63
N ASP A 140 -14.06 -5.55 4.73
CA ASP A 140 -14.88 -5.92 3.57
C ASP A 140 -15.67 -4.68 3.10
N ASN A 141 -15.65 -4.42 1.81
CA ASN A 141 -16.33 -3.27 1.23
C ASN A 141 -17.80 -3.65 0.94
N PRO A 142 -18.77 -3.16 1.75
CA PRO A 142 -20.17 -3.57 1.63
C PRO A 142 -20.85 -3.03 0.36
N LYS A 143 -20.20 -2.13 -0.39
CA LYS A 143 -20.79 -1.52 -1.59
C LYS A 143 -20.75 -2.44 -2.80
N ASN A 144 -19.58 -2.96 -3.13
CA ASN A 144 -19.33 -3.69 -4.37
C ASN A 144 -18.35 -4.88 -4.20
N GLY A 145 -17.86 -5.13 -2.98
CA GLY A 145 -16.87 -6.18 -2.71
C GLY A 145 -15.47 -5.91 -3.28
N VAL A 146 -15.20 -4.71 -3.82
CA VAL A 146 -13.88 -4.37 -4.37
C VAL A 146 -12.95 -3.96 -3.22
N LEU A 147 -12.13 -4.92 -2.78
CA LEU A 147 -11.24 -4.75 -1.64
C LEU A 147 -10.06 -3.80 -1.93
N SER A 148 -9.64 -3.66 -3.19
CA SER A 148 -8.57 -2.72 -3.55
C SER A 148 -8.91 -1.27 -3.21
N GLU A 149 -10.19 -0.92 -3.04
CA GLU A 149 -10.62 0.41 -2.59
C GLU A 149 -10.24 0.70 -1.13
N SER A 150 -9.98 -0.33 -0.32
CA SER A 150 -9.51 -0.16 1.06
C SER A 150 -8.03 0.23 1.12
N ALA A 151 -7.29 0.03 0.04
CA ALA A 151 -5.90 0.42 -0.10
C ALA A 151 -5.78 1.92 -0.43
N LYS A 152 -4.87 2.60 0.29
CA LYS A 152 -4.59 4.02 0.15
C LYS A 152 -3.10 4.23 -0.10
N PRO A 153 -2.64 4.11 -1.35
CA PRO A 153 -1.28 4.48 -1.73
C PRO A 153 -1.07 5.99 -1.54
N LYS A 154 0.10 6.35 -1.01
CA LYS A 154 0.50 7.75 -0.85
C LYS A 154 2.01 7.88 -1.10
N ASN A 155 2.36 8.80 -2.00
CA ASN A 155 3.75 9.16 -2.22
C ASN A 155 4.36 9.73 -0.93
N THR A 156 5.51 9.18 -0.53
CA THR A 156 6.37 9.78 0.47
C THR A 156 7.28 10.82 -0.18
N PHE A 157 7.95 11.65 0.61
CA PHE A 157 8.98 12.54 0.08
C PHE A 157 10.06 11.77 -0.69
N LYS A 158 10.50 10.62 -0.16
CA LYS A 158 11.46 9.73 -0.83
C LYS A 158 10.93 9.24 -2.18
N SER A 159 9.65 8.87 -2.25
CA SER A 159 9.00 8.46 -3.50
C SER A 159 8.97 9.58 -4.54
N VAL A 160 8.62 10.80 -4.12
CA VAL A 160 8.64 11.96 -5.03
C VAL A 160 10.05 12.22 -5.55
N MET A 161 11.07 12.17 -4.70
CA MET A 161 12.46 12.33 -5.13
C MET A 161 12.89 11.21 -6.08
N PHE A 162 12.52 9.96 -5.77
CA PHE A 162 12.82 8.80 -6.62
C PHE A 162 12.30 9.02 -8.04
N HIS A 163 11.04 9.42 -8.21
CA HIS A 163 10.44 9.63 -9.53
C HIS A 163 10.89 10.91 -10.26
N LEU A 164 11.40 11.90 -9.52
CA LEU A 164 11.94 13.13 -10.12
C LEU A 164 13.34 12.91 -10.70
N PHE A 165 14.15 12.04 -10.08
CA PHE A 165 15.56 11.87 -10.41
C PHE A 165 15.92 10.55 -11.10
N ASN A 166 15.05 9.52 -11.02
CA ASN A 166 15.15 8.27 -11.79
C ASN A 166 14.01 8.19 -12.80
#